data_AF-A0A2N2WAH5-F1
#
_entry.id   AF-A0A2N2WAH5-F1
#
_cell.length_a   1.000
_cell.length_b   1.000
_cell.length_c   1.000
_cell.angle_alpha   90.00
_cell.angle_beta   90.00
_cell.angle_gamma   90.00
#
_symmetry.space_group_name_H-M   'P 1'
#
loop_
_entity.id
_entity.type
_entity.pdbx_description
1 polymer ?
#
loop_
_entity_poly.entity_id
_entity_poly.type
_entity_poly.pdbx_seq_one_letter_code
_entity_poly.pdbx_strand_id
1 'polypeptide(L)'
;MKEIIEKLSRIENGFKPIETEALRIFKLNTIDNAITLSCELLKHDKYQIRSLAVFILGFVSANDLRALRILKTEVSEDSGWQVQEILAKAFDQYCKDNGYEKSLPIIKEWLNDKNPNICRAVTEGLRIWTSRPYFKDNPKVAIKLISEHKGSDSEYLRKSVGNSLRDISKKHNDLIEEEISGWDLTDKKINFTYKYVTKNKKKK
;
A
#
# COMPACT_ATOMS: atom_id res chain seq x y z
N MET A 1 4.79 12.81 -24.65
CA MET A 1 5.48 12.30 -23.44
C MET A 1 6.46 13.31 -22.86
N LYS A 2 7.34 13.93 -23.66
CA LYS A 2 8.34 14.91 -23.19
C LYS A 2 7.77 16.04 -22.32
N GLU A 3 6.70 16.70 -22.77
CA GLU A 3 6.07 17.80 -22.01
C GLU A 3 5.48 17.34 -20.67
N ILE A 4 4.90 16.13 -20.64
CA ILE A 4 4.37 15.52 -19.41
C ILE A 4 5.50 15.29 -18.42
N ILE A 5 6.61 14.71 -18.88
CA ILE A 5 7.79 14.44 -18.05
C ILE A 5 8.31 15.75 -17.45
N GLU A 6 8.46 16.78 -18.27
CA GLU A 6 8.97 18.08 -17.83
C GLU A 6 8.04 18.74 -16.79
N LYS A 7 6.73 18.71 -17.04
CA LYS A 7 5.72 19.25 -16.13
C LYS A 7 5.73 18.51 -14.79
N LEU A 8 5.70 17.18 -14.79
CA LEU A 8 5.61 16.39 -13.57
C LEU A 8 6.90 16.42 -12.76
N SER A 9 8.06 16.53 -13.42
CA SER A 9 9.37 16.60 -12.75
C SER A 9 9.56 17.84 -11.87
N ARG A 10 8.72 18.88 -12.05
CA ARG A 10 8.72 20.11 -11.25
C ARG A 10 7.88 20.00 -9.97
N ILE A 11 7.17 18.89 -9.75
CA ILE A 11 6.34 18.70 -8.57
C ILE A 11 7.23 18.30 -7.39
N GLU A 12 7.25 19.14 -6.36
CA GLU A 12 8.01 18.87 -5.13
C GLU A 12 7.18 18.15 -4.06
N ASN A 13 5.88 18.43 -4.00
CA ASN A 13 5.00 17.95 -2.95
C ASN A 13 3.69 17.36 -3.50
N GLY A 14 3.25 16.26 -2.89
CA GLY A 14 2.02 15.56 -3.26
C GLY A 14 2.13 14.74 -4.54
N PHE A 15 1.06 14.01 -4.84
CA PHE A 15 1.00 13.05 -5.95
C PHE A 15 -0.21 13.23 -6.87
N LYS A 16 -1.17 14.07 -6.48
CA LYS A 16 -2.45 14.21 -7.20
C LYS A 16 -2.30 14.61 -8.68
N PRO A 17 -1.43 15.56 -9.06
CA PRO A 17 -1.25 15.86 -10.47
C PRO A 17 -0.66 14.69 -11.28
N ILE A 18 0.19 13.86 -10.65
CA ILE A 18 0.77 12.65 -11.26
C ILE A 18 -0.33 11.60 -11.46
N GLU A 19 -1.17 11.37 -10.46
CA GLU A 19 -2.31 10.44 -10.51
C GLU A 19 -3.32 10.83 -11.61
N THR A 20 -3.66 12.12 -11.70
CA THR A 20 -4.56 12.64 -12.74
C THR A 20 -4.00 12.40 -14.14
N GLU A 21 -2.70 12.62 -14.33
CA GLU A 21 -2.04 12.41 -15.61
C GLU A 21 -1.94 10.91 -15.95
N ALA A 22 -1.62 10.05 -14.97
CA ALA A 22 -1.62 8.60 -15.12
C ALA A 22 -3.00 8.09 -15.58
N LEU A 23 -4.08 8.59 -14.96
CA LEU A 23 -5.45 8.20 -15.34
C LEU A 23 -5.78 8.64 -16.76
N ARG A 24 -5.32 9.82 -17.18
CA ARG A 24 -5.48 10.31 -18.56
C ARG A 24 -4.76 9.41 -19.55
N ILE A 25 -3.51 9.04 -19.26
CA ILE A 25 -2.70 8.14 -20.09
C ILE A 25 -3.37 6.77 -20.18
N PHE A 26 -3.77 6.19 -19.06
CA PHE A 26 -4.46 4.90 -19.01
C PHE A 26 -5.71 4.89 -19.92
N LYS A 27 -6.56 5.92 -19.83
CA LYS A 27 -7.79 6.01 -20.65
C LYS A 27 -7.55 6.15 -22.15
N LEU A 28 -6.38 6.62 -22.56
CA LEU A 28 -6.05 6.87 -23.97
C LEU A 28 -5.21 5.76 -24.60
N ASN A 29 -4.89 4.69 -23.85
CA ASN A 29 -4.04 3.61 -24.31
C ASN A 29 -4.74 2.25 -24.16
N THR A 30 -4.32 1.29 -24.97
CA THR A 30 -4.61 -0.12 -24.71
C THR A 30 -3.86 -0.59 -23.47
N ILE A 31 -4.32 -1.69 -22.86
CA ILE A 31 -3.66 -2.31 -21.71
C ILE A 31 -2.19 -2.62 -22.01
N ASP A 32 -1.90 -3.24 -23.16
CA ASP A 32 -0.52 -3.58 -23.55
C ASP A 32 0.38 -2.35 -23.70
N ASN A 33 -0.13 -1.28 -24.33
CA ASN A 33 0.63 -0.04 -24.51
C ASN A 33 0.85 0.65 -23.16
N ALA A 34 -0.14 0.63 -22.26
CA ALA A 34 -0.01 1.20 -20.92
C ALA A 34 1.03 0.45 -20.07
N ILE A 35 1.07 -0.87 -20.14
CA ILE A 35 2.10 -1.69 -19.46
C ILE A 35 3.48 -1.39 -20.05
N THR A 36 3.62 -1.43 -21.37
CA THR A 36 4.90 -1.19 -22.07
C THR A 36 5.46 0.18 -21.71
N LEU A 37 4.64 1.22 -21.81
CA LEU A 37 5.01 2.58 -21.42
C LEU A 37 5.40 2.65 -19.94
N SER A 38 4.69 1.96 -19.06
CA SER A 38 5.02 1.95 -17.62
C SER A 38 6.40 1.36 -17.36
N CYS A 39 6.76 0.24 -18.02
CA CYS A 39 8.09 -0.36 -17.92
C CYS A 39 9.20 0.57 -18.41
N GLU A 40 8.95 1.41 -19.42
CA GLU A 40 9.90 2.44 -19.87
C GLU A 40 10.05 3.56 -18.83
N LEU A 41 8.93 4.07 -18.32
CA LEU A 41 8.90 5.18 -17.35
C LEU A 41 9.50 4.80 -15.99
N LEU A 42 9.41 3.52 -15.57
CA LEU A 42 10.04 3.02 -14.35
C LEU A 42 11.58 3.15 -14.36
N LYS A 43 12.20 3.24 -15.54
CA LYS A 43 13.66 3.38 -15.68
C LYS A 43 14.14 4.83 -15.51
N HIS A 44 13.23 5.78 -15.29
CA HIS A 44 13.55 7.20 -15.24
C HIS A 44 14.14 7.62 -13.88
N ASP A 45 15.14 8.50 -13.89
CA ASP A 45 15.85 8.94 -12.65
C ASP A 45 14.94 9.70 -11.67
N LYS A 46 13.93 10.39 -12.20
CA LYS A 46 12.98 11.19 -11.41
C LYS A 46 11.87 10.33 -10.82
N TYR A 47 11.72 10.37 -9.49
CA TYR A 47 10.68 9.61 -8.79
C TYR A 47 9.26 9.97 -9.25
N GLN A 48 9.02 11.21 -9.69
CA GLN A 48 7.69 11.64 -10.18
C GLN A 48 7.27 10.84 -11.42
N ILE A 49 8.23 10.50 -12.28
CA ILE A 49 7.98 9.76 -13.51
C ILE A 49 7.82 8.27 -13.23
N ARG A 50 8.60 7.73 -12.29
CA ARG A 50 8.38 6.37 -11.80
C ARG A 50 7.02 6.24 -11.11
N SER A 51 6.64 7.20 -10.26
CA SER A 51 5.30 7.29 -9.67
C SER A 51 4.17 7.35 -10.71
N LEU A 52 4.37 8.05 -11.84
CA LEU A 52 3.43 8.04 -12.96
C LEU A 52 3.21 6.61 -13.48
N ALA A 53 4.29 5.87 -13.71
CA ALA A 53 4.25 4.48 -14.14
C ALA A 53 3.50 3.59 -13.14
N VAL A 54 3.78 3.74 -11.84
CA VAL A 54 3.13 2.95 -10.78
C VAL A 54 1.63 3.20 -10.73
N PHE A 55 1.18 4.45 -10.90
CA PHE A 55 -0.26 4.72 -11.00
C PHE A 55 -0.90 4.08 -12.22
N ILE A 56 -0.24 4.14 -13.40
CA ILE A 56 -0.75 3.50 -14.62
C ILE A 56 -0.89 1.99 -14.39
N LEU A 57 0.13 1.34 -13.82
CA LEU A 57 0.08 -0.08 -13.48
C LEU A 57 -1.05 -0.41 -12.50
N GLY A 58 -1.29 0.46 -11.50
CA GLY A 58 -2.42 0.34 -10.57
C GLY A 58 -3.77 0.29 -11.30
N PHE A 59 -4.02 1.20 -12.25
CA PHE A 59 -5.26 1.22 -13.04
C PHE A 59 -5.43 0.02 -13.98
N VAL A 60 -4.32 -0.60 -14.41
CA VAL A 60 -4.35 -1.78 -15.29
C VAL A 60 -4.51 -3.10 -14.51
N SER A 61 -3.99 -3.15 -13.29
CA SER A 61 -3.73 -4.39 -12.52
C SER A 61 -4.93 -5.33 -12.31
N ALA A 62 -6.16 -4.82 -12.28
CA ALA A 62 -7.35 -5.67 -12.15
C ALA A 62 -7.75 -6.37 -13.46
N ASN A 63 -7.34 -5.81 -14.61
CA ASN A 63 -7.62 -6.37 -15.94
C ASN A 63 -6.46 -7.25 -16.45
N ASP A 64 -5.24 -7.01 -15.98
CA ASP A 64 -4.06 -7.78 -16.39
C ASP A 64 -3.04 -7.94 -15.25
N LEU A 65 -2.85 -9.20 -14.84
CA LEU A 65 -1.97 -9.56 -13.73
C LEU A 65 -0.48 -9.32 -14.02
N ARG A 66 -0.07 -9.08 -15.28
CA ARG A 66 1.29 -8.63 -15.59
C ARG A 66 1.59 -7.31 -14.90
N ALA A 67 0.64 -6.38 -14.87
CA ALA A 67 0.82 -5.11 -14.17
C ALA A 67 0.98 -5.31 -12.66
N LEU A 68 0.17 -6.20 -12.06
CA LEU A 68 0.31 -6.55 -10.65
C LEU A 68 1.66 -7.23 -10.34
N ARG A 69 2.14 -8.09 -11.24
CA ARG A 69 3.46 -8.72 -11.13
C ARG A 69 4.58 -7.68 -11.15
N ILE A 70 4.54 -6.71 -12.07
CA ILE A 70 5.53 -5.61 -12.13
C ILE A 70 5.52 -4.78 -10.84
N LEU A 71 4.32 -4.42 -10.34
CA LEU A 71 4.18 -3.75 -9.05
C LEU A 71 4.84 -4.55 -7.92
N LYS A 72 4.67 -5.87 -7.91
CA LYS A 72 5.23 -6.77 -6.90
C LYS A 72 6.74 -6.93 -7.02
N THR A 73 7.28 -7.17 -8.22
CA THR A 73 8.67 -7.65 -8.40
C THR A 73 9.65 -6.56 -8.79
N GLU A 74 9.20 -5.45 -9.35
CA GLU A 74 10.08 -4.35 -9.79
C GLU A 74 9.88 -3.12 -8.92
N VAL A 75 8.63 -2.67 -8.73
CA VAL A 75 8.35 -1.41 -8.02
C VAL A 75 8.65 -1.52 -6.52
N SER A 76 8.47 -2.70 -5.93
CA SER A 76 8.81 -2.96 -4.52
C SER A 76 10.30 -2.82 -4.21
N GLU A 77 11.16 -2.86 -5.23
CA GLU A 77 12.61 -2.65 -5.13
C GLU A 77 13.03 -1.19 -5.35
N ASP A 78 12.08 -0.28 -5.66
CA ASP A 78 12.38 1.14 -5.85
C ASP A 78 12.92 1.78 -4.55
N SER A 79 14.06 2.45 -4.65
CA SER A 79 14.71 3.10 -3.50
C SER A 79 13.99 4.39 -3.05
N GLY A 80 13.09 4.95 -3.86
CA GLY A 80 12.36 6.17 -3.57
C GLY A 80 11.17 5.91 -2.68
N TRP A 81 11.19 6.45 -1.45
CA TRP A 81 10.06 6.33 -0.52
C TRP A 81 8.75 6.88 -1.09
N GLN A 82 8.81 7.93 -1.92
CA GLN A 82 7.64 8.47 -2.61
C GLN A 82 7.02 7.44 -3.56
N VAL A 83 7.84 6.65 -4.25
CA VAL A 83 7.36 5.60 -5.16
C VAL A 83 6.74 4.46 -4.36
N GLN A 84 7.32 4.08 -3.22
CA GLN A 84 6.75 3.10 -2.29
C GLN A 84 5.38 3.54 -1.74
N GLU A 85 5.17 4.84 -1.51
CA GLU A 85 3.84 5.38 -1.17
C GLU A 85 2.84 5.23 -2.33
N ILE A 86 3.29 5.34 -3.58
CA ILE A 86 2.42 5.14 -4.74
C ILE A 86 2.16 3.64 -4.96
N LEU A 87 3.13 2.76 -4.68
CA LEU A 87 2.93 1.31 -4.72
C LEU A 87 1.78 0.87 -3.81
N ALA A 88 1.73 1.40 -2.59
CA ALA A 88 0.63 1.16 -1.66
C ALA A 88 -0.73 1.60 -2.24
N LYS A 89 -0.77 2.75 -2.93
CA LYS A 89 -2.00 3.25 -3.59
C LYS A 89 -2.40 2.41 -4.79
N ALA A 90 -1.43 1.97 -5.59
CA ALA A 90 -1.68 1.10 -6.72
C ALA A 90 -2.23 -0.26 -6.27
N PHE A 91 -1.75 -0.79 -5.14
CA PHE A 91 -2.29 -2.01 -4.55
C PHE A 91 -3.73 -1.83 -4.02
N ASP A 92 -4.03 -0.70 -3.37
CA ASP A 92 -5.43 -0.37 -2.99
C ASP A 92 -6.32 -0.21 -4.22
N GLN A 93 -5.81 0.39 -5.30
CA GLN A 93 -6.52 0.52 -6.57
C GLN A 93 -6.84 -0.85 -7.20
N TYR A 94 -5.87 -1.79 -7.19
CA TYR A 94 -6.12 -3.19 -7.58
C TYR A 94 -7.27 -3.80 -6.78
N CYS A 95 -7.20 -3.71 -5.45
CA CYS A 95 -8.21 -4.29 -4.57
C CYS A 95 -9.60 -3.65 -4.76
N LYS A 96 -9.63 -2.35 -5.03
CA LYS A 96 -10.85 -1.60 -5.31
C LYS A 96 -11.52 -2.07 -6.61
N ASP A 97 -10.74 -2.23 -7.68
CA ASP A 97 -11.28 -2.56 -9.00
C ASP A 97 -11.63 -4.06 -9.10
N ASN A 98 -10.85 -4.94 -8.46
CA ASN A 98 -11.12 -6.39 -8.42
C ASN A 98 -12.16 -6.78 -7.35
N GLY A 99 -12.32 -5.96 -6.32
CA GLY A 99 -13.13 -6.23 -5.13
C GLY A 99 -12.29 -6.80 -3.97
N TYR A 100 -12.42 -6.21 -2.78
CA TYR A 100 -11.55 -6.51 -1.63
C TYR A 100 -11.64 -7.97 -1.15
N GLU A 101 -12.84 -8.55 -1.11
CA GLU A 101 -13.02 -9.98 -0.77
C GLU A 101 -12.36 -10.89 -1.81
N LYS A 102 -12.59 -10.63 -3.10
CA LYS A 102 -11.96 -11.36 -4.20
C LYS A 102 -10.44 -11.21 -4.22
N SER A 103 -9.92 -10.12 -3.66
CA SER A 103 -8.50 -9.83 -3.58
C SER A 103 -7.81 -10.46 -2.37
N LEU A 104 -8.54 -11.12 -1.45
CA LEU A 104 -7.95 -11.78 -0.28
C LEU A 104 -6.80 -12.75 -0.57
N PRO A 105 -6.85 -13.59 -1.63
CA PRO A 105 -5.72 -14.45 -1.98
C PRO A 105 -4.45 -13.65 -2.26
N ILE A 106 -4.54 -12.58 -3.05
CA ILE A 106 -3.41 -11.69 -3.38
C ILE A 106 -2.94 -10.90 -2.16
N ILE A 107 -3.86 -10.40 -1.33
CA ILE A 107 -3.54 -9.73 -0.06
C ILE A 107 -2.69 -10.65 0.82
N LYS A 108 -3.12 -11.90 1.01
CA LYS A 108 -2.38 -12.89 1.80
C LYS A 108 -1.05 -13.25 1.15
N GLU A 109 -1.00 -13.37 -0.18
CA GLU A 109 0.24 -13.66 -0.90
C GLU A 109 1.29 -12.57 -0.68
N TRP A 110 0.90 -11.30 -0.81
CA TRP A 110 1.81 -10.16 -0.62
C TRP A 110 2.21 -9.96 0.84
N LEU A 111 1.32 -10.22 1.79
CA LEU A 111 1.66 -10.20 3.21
C LEU A 111 2.67 -11.31 3.56
N ASN A 112 2.59 -12.48 2.93
CA ASN A 112 3.57 -13.56 3.16
C ASN A 112 4.89 -13.40 2.40
N ASP A 113 5.12 -12.28 1.72
CA ASP A 113 6.37 -12.03 1.01
C ASP A 113 7.53 -11.74 1.98
N LYS A 114 8.77 -12.04 1.54
CA LYS A 114 9.98 -11.75 2.32
C LYS A 114 10.39 -10.27 2.19
N ASN A 115 10.03 -9.60 1.09
CA ASN A 115 10.33 -8.19 0.93
C ASN A 115 9.36 -7.34 1.77
N PRO A 116 9.84 -6.59 2.79
CA PRO A 116 8.99 -5.79 3.65
C PRO A 116 8.26 -4.65 2.93
N ASN A 117 8.75 -4.19 1.78
CA ASN A 117 8.06 -3.17 0.96
C ASN A 117 6.77 -3.74 0.34
N ILE A 118 6.77 -5.02 -0.07
CA ILE A 118 5.59 -5.70 -0.60
C ILE A 118 4.53 -5.84 0.51
N CYS A 119 4.92 -6.36 1.68
CA CYS A 119 4.01 -6.45 2.83
C CYS A 119 3.48 -5.06 3.22
N ARG A 120 4.35 -4.05 3.18
CA ARG A 120 3.97 -2.68 3.53
C ARG A 120 2.99 -2.09 2.53
N ALA A 121 3.15 -2.32 1.23
CA ALA A 121 2.22 -1.84 0.22
C ALA A 121 0.78 -2.28 0.55
N VAL A 122 0.63 -3.51 1.08
CA VAL A 122 -0.65 -4.03 1.57
C VAL A 122 -1.08 -3.34 2.87
N THR A 123 -0.24 -3.36 3.91
CA THR A 123 -0.62 -2.81 5.23
C THR A 123 -0.96 -1.33 5.15
N GLU A 124 -0.20 -0.56 4.37
CA GLU A 124 -0.37 0.89 4.21
C GLU A 124 -1.49 1.23 3.22
N GLY A 125 -1.53 0.54 2.07
CA GLY A 125 -2.44 0.88 0.96
C GLY A 125 -3.90 0.79 1.36
N LEU A 126 -4.25 -0.24 2.12
CA LEU A 126 -5.62 -0.49 2.54
C LEU A 126 -6.07 0.40 3.71
N ARG A 127 -5.20 1.27 4.26
CA ARG A 127 -5.60 2.17 5.37
C ARG A 127 -6.71 3.14 4.93
N ILE A 128 -7.74 3.37 5.74
CA ILE A 128 -8.13 2.63 6.94
C ILE A 128 -8.79 1.31 6.53
N TRP A 129 -8.28 0.15 6.95
CA TRP A 129 -8.75 -1.15 6.46
C TRP A 129 -10.26 -1.35 6.64
N THR A 130 -10.78 -1.04 7.82
CA THR A 130 -12.22 -1.17 8.15
C THR A 130 -13.11 -0.10 7.51
N SER A 131 -12.56 0.75 6.64
CA SER A 131 -13.35 1.62 5.73
C SER A 131 -13.56 1.00 4.35
N ARG A 132 -12.83 -0.07 4.02
CA ARG A 132 -12.95 -0.77 2.75
C ARG A 132 -14.09 -1.80 2.79
N PRO A 133 -14.79 -2.05 1.66
CA PRO A 133 -15.71 -3.17 1.52
C PRO A 133 -15.10 -4.48 2.02
N TYR A 134 -15.93 -5.43 2.45
CA TYR A 134 -15.55 -6.66 3.14
C TYR A 134 -14.94 -6.45 4.53
N PHE A 135 -13.86 -5.67 4.66
CA PHE A 135 -13.19 -5.44 5.95
C PHE A 135 -14.01 -4.58 6.93
N LYS A 136 -14.89 -3.71 6.41
CA LYS A 136 -15.86 -2.98 7.22
C LYS A 136 -16.77 -3.93 8.03
N ASP A 137 -17.24 -5.00 7.39
CA ASP A 137 -18.15 -5.97 8.00
C ASP A 137 -17.37 -7.12 8.69
N ASN A 138 -16.07 -7.26 8.37
CA ASN A 138 -15.18 -8.29 8.91
C ASN A 138 -13.90 -7.68 9.55
N PRO A 139 -14.01 -6.80 10.56
CA PRO A 139 -12.86 -6.10 11.14
C PRO A 139 -11.81 -7.04 11.75
N LYS A 140 -12.23 -8.19 12.32
CA LYS A 140 -11.32 -9.22 12.85
C LYS A 140 -10.38 -9.79 11.79
N VAL A 141 -10.83 -9.91 10.54
CA VAL A 141 -9.98 -10.40 9.43
C VAL A 141 -8.88 -9.39 9.13
N ALA A 142 -9.20 -8.10 9.06
CA ALA A 142 -8.20 -7.05 8.88
C ALA A 142 -7.18 -7.05 10.01
N ILE A 143 -7.64 -7.08 11.27
CA ILE A 143 -6.77 -7.09 12.46
C ILE A 143 -5.80 -8.28 12.42
N LYS A 144 -6.31 -9.49 12.16
CA LYS A 144 -5.47 -10.70 12.07
C LYS A 144 -4.36 -10.56 11.03
N LEU A 145 -4.72 -10.16 9.80
CA LEU A 145 -3.76 -10.00 8.70
C LEU A 145 -2.69 -8.93 9.00
N ILE A 146 -3.07 -7.82 9.61
CA ILE A 146 -2.14 -6.74 9.96
C ILE A 146 -1.20 -7.19 11.10
N SER A 147 -1.74 -7.86 12.11
CA SER A 147 -0.99 -8.28 13.32
C SER A 147 0.03 -9.39 13.09
N GLU A 148 -0.01 -10.09 11.95
CA GLU A 148 1.03 -11.04 11.53
C GLU A 148 2.41 -10.37 11.48
N HIS A 149 2.48 -9.08 11.17
CA HIS A 149 3.73 -8.32 11.03
C HIS A 149 4.12 -7.47 12.24
N LYS A 150 3.46 -7.63 13.40
CA LYS A 150 3.71 -6.84 14.62
C LYS A 150 5.18 -6.87 15.10
N GLY A 151 5.88 -7.96 14.85
CA GLY A 151 7.28 -8.19 15.21
C GLY A 151 8.26 -8.18 14.03
N SER A 152 7.86 -7.68 12.85
CA SER A 152 8.71 -7.67 11.65
C SER A 152 10.08 -7.02 11.92
N ASP A 153 11.14 -7.48 11.26
CA ASP A 153 12.46 -6.84 11.31
C ASP A 153 12.46 -5.42 10.74
N SER A 154 11.62 -5.15 9.74
CA SER A 154 11.51 -3.84 9.11
C SER A 154 10.75 -2.86 10.00
N GLU A 155 11.46 -1.85 10.52
CA GLU A 155 10.82 -0.74 11.25
C GLU A 155 9.77 -0.03 10.39
N TYR A 156 10.03 0.10 9.09
CA TYR A 156 9.13 0.74 8.14
C TYR A 156 7.78 0.01 8.06
N LEU A 157 7.82 -1.33 8.03
CA LEU A 157 6.62 -2.17 8.07
C LEU A 157 5.92 -2.08 9.44
N ARG A 158 6.67 -2.18 10.55
CA ARG A 158 6.11 -2.05 11.91
C ARG A 158 5.36 -0.73 12.14
N LYS A 159 5.87 0.38 11.59
CA LYS A 159 5.17 1.69 11.62
C LYS A 159 3.82 1.62 10.90
N SER A 160 3.75 0.97 9.74
CA SER A 160 2.50 0.81 8.98
C SER A 160 1.51 -0.09 9.73
N VAL A 161 1.97 -1.21 10.30
CA VAL A 161 1.15 -2.11 11.15
C VAL A 161 0.54 -1.35 12.31
N GLY A 162 1.37 -0.65 13.09
CA GLY A 162 0.92 0.09 14.27
C GLY A 162 -0.07 1.21 13.92
N ASN A 163 0.18 1.95 12.84
CA ASN A 163 -0.73 2.99 12.36
C ASN A 163 -2.06 2.42 11.85
N SER A 164 -2.03 1.28 11.15
CA SER A 164 -3.23 0.62 10.62
C SER A 164 -4.14 0.13 11.74
N LEU A 165 -3.59 -0.55 12.74
CA LEU A 165 -4.33 -0.98 13.93
C LEU A 165 -4.86 0.20 14.74
N ARG A 166 -4.08 1.29 14.86
CA ARG A 166 -4.56 2.53 15.49
C ARG A 166 -5.72 3.16 14.74
N ASP A 167 -5.72 3.13 13.42
CA ASP A 167 -6.84 3.65 12.64
C ASP A 167 -8.11 2.82 12.87
N ILE A 168 -7.98 1.49 12.98
CA ILE A 168 -9.08 0.57 13.31
C ILE A 168 -9.58 0.82 14.74
N SER A 169 -8.69 1.10 15.70
CA SER A 169 -9.03 1.31 17.12
C SER A 169 -9.95 2.52 17.34
N LYS A 170 -10.03 3.45 16.39
CA LYS A 170 -10.95 4.61 16.46
C LYS A 170 -12.43 4.19 16.41
N LYS A 171 -12.73 3.00 15.85
CA LYS A 171 -14.11 2.46 15.74
C LYS A 171 -14.29 1.10 16.40
N HIS A 172 -13.25 0.28 16.44
CA HIS A 172 -13.28 -1.09 16.96
C HIS A 172 -12.24 -1.25 18.08
N ASN A 173 -12.33 -0.38 19.10
CA ASN A 173 -11.32 -0.34 20.16
C ASN A 173 -11.26 -1.64 20.96
N ASP A 174 -12.42 -2.22 21.27
CA ASP A 174 -12.60 -3.52 21.93
C ASP A 174 -11.82 -4.63 21.21
N LEU A 175 -11.96 -4.74 19.88
CA LEU A 175 -11.24 -5.73 19.08
C LEU A 175 -9.73 -5.52 19.07
N ILE A 176 -9.28 -4.26 19.10
CA ILE A 176 -7.86 -3.92 19.15
C ILE A 176 -7.27 -4.20 20.54
N GLU A 177 -8.00 -3.90 21.64
CA GLU A 177 -7.57 -4.25 22.99
C GLU A 177 -7.47 -5.77 23.17
N GLU A 178 -8.46 -6.53 22.67
CA GLU A 178 -8.43 -7.99 22.65
C GLU A 178 -7.16 -8.51 21.96
N GLU A 179 -6.87 -8.04 20.75
CA GLU A 179 -5.69 -8.44 19.97
C GLU A 179 -4.37 -8.11 20.68
N ILE A 180 -4.18 -6.86 21.14
CA ILE A 180 -2.89 -6.44 21.72
C ILE A 180 -2.68 -6.94 23.14
N SER A 181 -3.72 -7.40 23.84
CA SER A 181 -3.60 -8.00 25.18
C SER A 181 -2.76 -9.28 25.17
N GLY A 182 -2.72 -10.00 24.04
CA GLY A 182 -1.92 -11.21 23.86
C GLY A 182 -0.51 -10.97 23.34
N TRP A 183 -0.07 -9.73 23.16
CA TRP A 183 1.25 -9.43 22.59
C TRP A 183 2.36 -9.54 23.64
N ASP A 184 3.47 -10.22 23.31
CA ASP A 184 4.67 -10.23 24.14
C ASP A 184 5.43 -8.91 24.02
N LEU A 185 5.29 -8.05 25.03
CA LEU A 185 5.94 -6.74 25.08
C LEU A 185 7.40 -6.79 25.55
N THR A 186 7.93 -7.97 25.89
CA THR A 186 9.37 -8.15 26.16
C THR A 186 10.19 -8.13 24.86
N ASP A 187 9.58 -8.53 23.73
CA ASP A 187 10.13 -8.30 22.40
C ASP A 187 10.09 -6.80 22.06
N LYS A 188 11.28 -6.21 21.87
CA LYS A 188 11.45 -4.79 21.52
C LYS A 188 10.73 -4.40 20.22
N LYS A 189 10.64 -5.29 19.24
CA LYS A 189 9.98 -5.04 17.95
C LYS A 189 8.46 -4.99 18.13
N ILE A 190 7.91 -5.94 18.89
CA ILE A 190 6.46 -5.97 19.20
C ILE A 190 6.09 -4.76 20.06
N ASN A 191 6.88 -4.44 21.09
CA ASN A 191 6.69 -3.26 21.93
C ASN A 191 6.78 -1.95 21.12
N PHE A 192 7.67 -1.87 20.13
CA PHE A 192 7.72 -0.74 19.19
C PHE A 192 6.37 -0.56 18.47
N THR A 193 5.83 -1.64 17.89
CA THR A 193 4.54 -1.61 17.19
C THR A 193 3.40 -1.25 18.15
N TYR A 194 3.38 -1.85 19.34
CA TYR A 194 2.39 -1.60 20.39
C TYR A 194 2.31 -0.10 20.76
N LYS A 195 3.46 0.57 20.88
CA LYS A 195 3.51 2.01 21.15
C LYS A 195 2.86 2.84 20.03
N TYR A 196 2.92 2.39 18.79
CA TYR A 196 2.21 3.05 17.67
C TYR A 196 0.71 2.82 17.74
N VAL A 197 0.26 1.59 18.04
CA VAL A 197 -1.18 1.27 18.20
C VAL A 197 -1.82 2.14 19.29
N THR A 198 -1.12 2.32 20.41
CA THR A 198 -1.61 3.04 21.59
C THR A 198 -1.31 4.55 21.57
N LYS A 199 -0.60 5.04 20.55
CA LYS A 199 -0.22 6.46 20.41
C LYS A 199 -1.48 7.32 20.27
N ASN A 200 -1.87 7.97 21.38
CA ASN A 200 -3.04 8.84 21.60
C ASN A 200 -4.24 8.23 22.36
N LYS A 201 -4.14 7.00 22.91
CA LYS A 201 -5.14 6.48 23.86
C LYS A 201 -5.08 7.16 25.25
N LYS A 202 -4.10 8.04 25.49
CA LYS A 202 -3.91 8.79 26.75
C LYS A 202 -4.64 10.15 26.82
N LYS A 203 -5.81 10.29 26.20
CA LYS A 203 -6.73 11.41 26.50
C LYS A 203 -8.00 10.81 27.10
N LYS A 204 -7.93 10.49 28.40
CA LYS A 204 -9.08 10.52 29.29
C LYS A 204 -9.19 11.93 29.85
#